data_AF-A0A8J2NY95-F1
#
_entry.id   AF-A0A8J2NY95-F1
#
_cell.length_a   1.000
_cell.length_b   1.000
_cell.length_c   1.000
_cell.angle_alpha   90.00
_cell.angle_beta   90.00
_cell.angle_gamma   90.00
#
_symmetry.space_group_name_H-M   'P 1'
#
loop_
_entity.id
_entity.type
_entity.pdbx_description
1 polymer ?
#
loop_
_entity_poly.entity_id
_entity_poly.type
_entity_poly.pdbx_seq_one_letter_code
_entity_poly.pdbx_strand_id
1 'polypeptide(L)'
;NRLSTCLVSNFPGSPQLYFKGIRVSDIMFNAGMGEGCVGLGFCLISYVDHIKLISQADPGVLPSDADVERLNEKILEELHIFTKLASA
;
A
#
# COMPACT_ATOMS: atom_id res chain seq x y z
N ASN A 1 -16.28 8.22 -17.52
CA ASN A 1 -15.63 9.00 -16.45
C ASN A 1 -16.27 8.69 -15.11
N ARG A 2 -15.89 7.59 -14.46
CA ARG A 2 -16.15 7.40 -13.02
C ARG A 2 -15.08 8.21 -12.29
N LEU A 3 -15.47 9.23 -11.53
CA LEU A 3 -14.57 9.84 -10.57
C LEU A 3 -14.35 8.81 -9.47
N SER A 4 -13.14 8.26 -9.43
CA SER A 4 -12.71 7.32 -8.42
C SER A 4 -11.85 8.07 -7.41
N THR A 5 -12.25 8.02 -6.15
CA THR A 5 -11.46 8.49 -5.02
C THR A 5 -10.25 7.58 -4.86
N CYS A 6 -9.09 8.21 -4.69
CA CYS A 6 -7.89 7.56 -4.22
C CYS A 6 -7.81 7.75 -2.70
N LEU A 7 -7.80 6.67 -1.94
CA LEU A 7 -7.52 6.70 -0.51
C LEU A 7 -6.04 6.45 -0.27
N VAL A 8 -5.41 7.34 0.48
CA VAL A 8 -4.04 7.15 0.97
C VAL A 8 -4.08 7.18 2.49
N SER A 9 -3.64 6.11 3.12
CA SER A 9 -3.59 5.99 4.58
C SER A 9 -2.19 5.61 5.03
N ASN A 10 -1.79 6.14 6.18
CA ASN A 10 -0.53 5.79 6.82
C ASN A 10 -0.82 5.33 8.25
N PHE A 11 -0.47 4.09 8.55
CA PHE A 11 -0.60 3.50 9.87
C PHE A 11 0.79 3.35 10.48
N PRO A 12 1.24 4.31 11.31
CA PRO A 12 2.48 4.13 12.04
C PRO A 12 2.30 2.99 13.03
N GLY A 13 3.04 1.91 12.85
CA GLY A 13 3.00 0.76 13.76
C GLY A 13 4.16 0.76 14.75
N SER A 14 4.09 -0.23 15.65
CA SER A 14 5.10 -0.43 16.69
C SER A 14 6.35 -1.10 16.12
N PRO A 15 7.57 -0.68 16.53
CA PRO A 15 8.81 -1.41 16.25
C PRO A 15 8.85 -2.78 16.96
N GLN A 16 7.95 -2.99 17.92
CA GLN A 16 7.84 -4.23 18.68
C GLN A 16 6.37 -4.66 18.69
N LEU A 17 5.99 -5.44 17.68
CA LEU A 17 4.64 -5.98 17.55
C LEU A 17 4.64 -7.48 17.85
N TYR A 18 3.87 -7.87 18.86
CA TYR A 18 3.72 -9.26 19.29
C TYR A 18 2.25 -9.64 19.36
N PHE A 19 1.93 -10.83 18.88
CA PHE A 19 0.62 -11.44 19.06
C PHE A 19 0.79 -12.76 19.81
N LYS A 20 0.19 -12.86 21.01
CA LYS A 20 0.30 -14.04 21.89
C LYS A 20 1.76 -14.46 22.16
N GLY A 21 2.65 -13.48 22.33
CA GLY A 21 4.08 -13.72 22.59
C GLY A 21 4.93 -14.03 21.36
N ILE A 22 4.33 -14.12 20.16
CA ILE A 22 5.04 -14.35 18.90
C ILE A 22 5.26 -13.01 18.19
N ARG A 23 6.49 -12.73 17.75
CA ARG A 23 6.82 -11.53 16.97
C ARG A 23 6.07 -11.57 15.64
N VAL A 24 5.33 -10.51 15.33
CA VAL A 24 4.62 -10.38 14.05
C VAL A 24 5.66 -10.19 12.94
N SER A 25 5.61 -11.04 11.91
CA SER A 25 6.53 -10.98 10.77
C SER A 25 5.97 -10.22 9.57
N ASP A 26 4.64 -10.14 9.45
CA ASP A 26 3.98 -9.48 8.34
C ASP A 26 2.60 -8.93 8.75
N ILE A 27 2.17 -7.88 8.06
CA ILE A 27 0.84 -7.27 8.19
C ILE A 27 0.21 -7.21 6.81
N MET A 28 -1.05 -7.63 6.76
CA MET A 28 -1.90 -7.50 5.58
C MET A 28 -2.97 -6.44 5.85
N PHE A 29 -3.25 -5.64 4.83
CA PHE A 29 -4.28 -4.63 4.85
C PHE A 29 -5.30 -4.94 3.76
N ASN A 30 -6.58 -4.87 4.11
CA ASN A 30 -7.67 -4.97 3.18
C ASN A 30 -8.63 -3.79 3.41
N ALA A 31 -8.65 -2.83 2.50
CA ALA A 31 -9.66 -1.81 2.43
C ALA A 31 -10.74 -2.27 1.46
N GLY A 32 -12.02 -2.09 1.83
CA GLY A 32 -13.16 -2.40 0.96
C GLY A 32 -13.18 -1.52 -0.28
N MET A 33 -12.41 -1.89 -1.30
CA MET A 33 -12.39 -1.21 -2.60
C MET A 33 -13.72 -1.46 -3.33
N GLY A 34 -14.23 -0.42 -3.99
CA GLY A 34 -15.54 -0.48 -4.63
C GLY A 34 -16.73 -0.22 -3.70
N GLU A 35 -16.51 -0.15 -2.39
CA GLU A 35 -17.51 0.39 -1.47
C GLU A 35 -17.48 1.93 -1.54
N GLY A 36 -18.57 2.51 -2.07
CA GLY A 36 -18.67 3.95 -2.34
C GLY A 36 -17.98 4.37 -3.64
N CYS A 37 -17.23 5.48 -3.61
CA CYS A 37 -16.51 6.01 -4.78
C CYS A 37 -15.01 5.69 -4.77
N VAL A 38 -14.52 4.83 -3.88
CA VAL A 38 -13.09 4.53 -3.77
C VAL A 38 -12.71 3.40 -4.72
N GLY A 39 -11.90 3.71 -5.72
CA GLY A 39 -11.41 2.71 -6.67
C GLY A 39 -9.91 2.48 -6.64
N LEU A 40 -9.14 3.28 -5.88
CA LEU A 40 -7.74 2.99 -5.55
C LEU A 40 -7.50 3.24 -4.06
N GLY A 41 -6.78 2.33 -3.42
CA GLY A 41 -6.36 2.42 -2.03
C GLY A 41 -4.87 2.16 -1.89
N PHE A 42 -4.18 3.05 -1.21
CA PHE A 42 -2.78 2.92 -0.82
C PHE A 42 -2.68 2.98 0.69
N CYS A 43 -2.01 1.99 1.26
CA CYS A 43 -1.81 1.89 2.69
C CYS A 43 -0.32 1.73 2.97
N LEU A 44 0.24 2.72 3.66
CA LEU A 44 1.59 2.63 4.20
C LEU A 44 1.49 2.12 5.64
N ILE A 45 2.21 1.06 5.96
CA ILE A 45 2.29 0.53 7.31
C ILE A 45 3.75 0.40 7.69
N SER A 46 4.16 1.09 8.76
CA SER A 46 5.43 0.79 9.42
C SER A 46 5.19 -0.27 10.48
N TYR A 47 5.99 -1.33 10.51
CA TYR A 47 5.94 -2.30 11.60
C TYR A 47 7.31 -2.94 11.76
N VAL A 48 7.68 -3.18 13.01
CA VAL A 48 8.94 -3.84 13.33
C VAL A 48 10.12 -3.07 12.71
N ASP A 49 10.80 -3.64 11.71
CA ASP A 49 11.99 -3.08 11.04
C ASP A 49 11.69 -2.69 9.58
N HIS A 50 10.41 -2.66 9.18
CA HIS A 50 10.00 -2.50 7.79
C HIS A 50 8.91 -1.44 7.62
N ILE A 51 8.91 -0.82 6.44
CA ILE A 51 7.79 -0.04 5.93
C ILE A 51 7.26 -0.80 4.71
N LYS A 52 5.96 -1.08 4.71
CA LYS A 52 5.27 -1.79 3.62
C LYS A 52 4.24 -0.86 3.01
N LEU A 53 4.30 -0.72 1.69
CA LEU A 53 3.22 -0.13 0.90
C LEU A 53 2.34 -1.26 0.39
N ILE A 54 1.04 -1.19 0.68
CA ILE A 54 0.03 -2.12 0.21
C ILE A 54 -0.91 -1.32 -0.69
N SER A 55 -1.08 -1.73 -1.94
CA SER A 55 -2.06 -1.15 -2.85
C SER A 55 -3.18 -2.13 -3.12
N GLN A 56 -4.39 -1.58 -3.30
CA GLN A 56 -5.58 -2.31 -3.72
C GLN A 56 -6.39 -1.42 -4.66
N ALA A 57 -7.20 -2.05 -5.49
CA ALA A 57 -8.02 -1.35 -6.47
C ALA A 57 -9.38 -2.02 -6.63
N ASP A 58 -10.37 -1.22 -7.01
CA ASP A 58 -11.66 -1.74 -7.49
C ASP A 58 -11.44 -2.43 -8.84
N PRO A 59 -12.00 -3.63 -9.08
CA PRO A 59 -11.86 -4.35 -10.36
C PRO A 59 -12.39 -3.59 -11.59
N GLY A 60 -13.29 -2.63 -11.40
CA GLY A 60 -13.74 -1.69 -12.44
C GLY A 60 -12.74 -0.57 -12.74
N VAL A 61 -11.68 -0.41 -11.94
CA VAL A 61 -10.56 0.53 -12.16
C VAL A 61 -9.30 -0.21 -12.61
N LEU A 62 -8.84 -1.21 -11.84
CA LEU A 62 -7.76 -2.12 -12.23
C LEU A 62 -8.32 -3.55 -12.29
N PRO A 63 -8.51 -4.14 -13.49
CA PRO A 63 -9.26 -5.38 -13.65
C PRO A 63 -8.60 -6.65 -13.12
N SER A 64 -7.30 -6.62 -12.85
CA SER A 64 -6.55 -7.81 -12.45
C SER A 64 -5.51 -7.53 -11.37
N ASP A 65 -5.17 -8.57 -10.62
CA ASP A 65 -4.09 -8.52 -9.63
C ASP A 65 -2.75 -8.15 -10.30
N ALA A 66 -2.52 -8.59 -11.53
CA ALA A 66 -1.33 -8.24 -12.31
C ALA A 66 -1.24 -6.73 -12.61
N ASP A 67 -2.38 -6.05 -12.79
CA ASP A 67 -2.40 -4.59 -12.97
C ASP A 67 -2.06 -3.85 -11.66
N VAL A 68 -2.48 -4.41 -10.51
CA VAL A 68 -2.13 -3.90 -9.18
C VAL A 68 -0.64 -4.13 -8.89
N GLU A 69 -0.10 -5.31 -9.22
CA GLU A 69 1.32 -5.61 -9.11
C GLU A 69 2.17 -4.67 -9.95
N ARG A 70 1.78 -4.44 -11.21
CA ARG A 70 2.46 -3.48 -12.10
C ARG A 70 2.43 -2.05 -11.56
N LEU A 71 1.33 -1.65 -10.92
CA LEU A 71 1.25 -0.35 -10.24
C LEU A 71 2.24 -0.29 -9.07
N ASN A 72 2.37 -1.35 -8.28
CA ASN A 72 3.34 -1.42 -7.18
C ASN A 72 4.78 -1.32 -7.69
N GLU A 73 5.13 -2.02 -8.78
CA GLU A 73 6.44 -1.94 -9.41
C GLU A 73 6.77 -0.49 -9.82
N LYS A 74 5.84 0.19 -10.50
CA LYS A 74 6.02 1.59 -10.89
C LYS A 74 6.21 2.53 -9.71
N ILE A 75 5.49 2.32 -8.61
CA ILE A 75 5.67 3.14 -7.40
C ILE A 75 7.08 2.94 -6.83
N LEU A 76 7.58 1.71 -6.80
CA LEU A 76 8.94 1.42 -6.34
C LEU A 76 10.00 2.03 -7.27
N GLU A 77 9.80 1.99 -8.59
CA GLU A 77 10.68 2.66 -9.56
C GLU A 77 10.77 4.17 -9.30
N GLU A 78 9.62 4.84 -9.13
CA GLU A 78 9.57 6.28 -8.83
C GLU A 78 10.22 6.61 -7.48
N LEU A 79 9.95 5.82 -6.43
CA LEU A 79 10.59 5.99 -5.12
C LEU A 79 12.11 5.86 -5.20
N HIS A 80 12.63 4.96 -6.03
CA HIS A 80 14.07 4.81 -6.25
C HIS A 80 14.67 6.04 -6.94
N ILE A 81 13.97 6.60 -7.92
CA ILE A 81 14.37 7.85 -8.58
C ILE A 81 14.42 8.98 -7.55
N PHE A 82 13.38 9.17 -6.74
CA PHE A 82 13.34 10.18 -5.69
C PHE A 82 14.47 10.00 -4.66
N THR A 83 14.76 8.77 -4.26
CA THR A 83 15.84 8.47 -3.31
C THR A 83 17.20 8.90 -3.88
N LYS A 84 17.46 8.57 -5.15
CA LYS A 84 18.69 8.99 -5.84
C LYS A 84 18.82 10.51 -5.92
N LEU A 85 17.72 11.20 -6.24
CA LEU A 85 17.68 12.66 -6.32
C LEU A 85 17.85 13.33 -4.95
N ALA A 86 17.30 12.76 -3.87
CA ALA A 86 17.44 13.29 -2.52
C ALA A 86 18.86 13.08 -1.92
N SER A 87 19.62 12.13 -2.48
CA SER A 87 21.00 11.84 -2.08
C SER A 87 22.08 12.58 -2.88
N ALA A 88 21.69 13.36 -3.89
CA ALA A 88 22.57 14.14 -4.77
C ALA A 88 22.65 15.60 -4.32
#